data_AF-A0A1E5VBX1-F1
#
_entry.id   AF-A0A1E5VBX1-F1
#
_cell.length_a   1.000
_cell.length_b   1.000
_cell.length_c   1.000
_cell.angle_alpha   90.00
_cell.angle_beta   90.00
_cell.angle_gamma   90.00
#
_symmetry.space_group_name_H-M   'P 1'
#
loop_
_entity.id
_entity.type
_entity.pdbx_description
1 polymer ?
#
loop_
_entity_poly.entity_id
_entity_poly.type
_entity_poly.pdbx_seq_one_letter_code
_entity_poly.pdbx_strand_id
1 'polypeptide(L)'
;MQTLVLPDAVAVAAADVPPRTQPLPRRVSVSMARAPRRESDPKTRVVITGMGVVSVFGNDVGTFYDRLLVGESGAGHIDRFDATGFSTCFAAQIRGFSSEGHIDSKSDRRLDDCQRYALVAARKALESAGLALGSRAMDKIDLDAPA
;
A
#
# COMPACT_ATOMS: atom_id res chain seq x y z
N MET A 1 -30.49 -36.99 33.13
CA MET A 1 -29.09 -36.75 32.69
C MET A 1 -29.11 -36.66 31.17
N GLN A 2 -29.31 -35.43 30.65
CA GLN A 2 -28.28 -34.58 30.00
C GLN A 2 -28.03 -35.02 28.54
N THR A 3 -28.74 -34.42 27.58
CA THR A 3 -28.32 -33.30 26.69
C THR A 3 -27.24 -33.65 25.67
N LEU A 4 -27.60 -33.68 24.38
CA LEU A 4 -27.15 -32.65 23.43
C LEU A 4 -27.97 -32.75 22.13
N VAL A 5 -28.81 -31.75 21.88
CA VAL A 5 -29.44 -31.52 20.58
C VAL A 5 -28.41 -30.76 19.74
N LEU A 6 -27.89 -31.41 18.70
CA LEU A 6 -27.15 -30.75 17.63
C LEU A 6 -28.12 -29.79 16.91
N PRO A 7 -27.83 -28.50 16.76
CA PRO A 7 -28.62 -27.66 15.87
C PRO A 7 -28.38 -28.07 14.42
N ASP A 8 -29.48 -28.09 13.70
CA ASP A 8 -29.63 -28.45 12.29
C ASP A 8 -28.53 -27.86 11.40
N ALA A 9 -27.98 -28.73 10.56
CA ALA A 9 -27.23 -28.33 9.39
C ALA A 9 -28.14 -27.46 8.51
N VAL A 10 -27.95 -26.13 8.59
CA VAL A 10 -28.54 -25.19 7.66
C VAL A 10 -27.96 -25.49 6.29
N ALA A 11 -28.74 -26.20 5.49
CA ALA A 11 -28.51 -26.41 4.08
C ALA A 11 -28.43 -25.04 3.40
N VAL A 12 -27.21 -24.62 3.02
CA VAL A 12 -27.03 -23.51 2.08
C VAL A 12 -27.53 -24.02 0.74
N ALA A 13 -28.74 -23.61 0.39
CA ALA A 13 -29.30 -23.82 -0.94
C ALA A 13 -28.30 -23.30 -1.97
N ALA A 14 -27.73 -24.22 -2.75
CA ALA A 14 -26.99 -23.89 -3.94
C ALA A 14 -27.97 -23.16 -4.88
N ALA A 15 -27.93 -21.83 -4.85
CA ALA A 15 -28.59 -21.03 -5.87
C ALA A 15 -28.01 -21.45 -7.22
N ASP A 16 -28.88 -21.95 -8.09
CA ASP A 16 -28.57 -22.32 -9.47
C ASP A 16 -28.14 -21.05 -10.22
N VAL A 17 -26.83 -20.77 -10.22
CA VAL A 17 -26.23 -19.64 -10.94
C VAL A 17 -26.12 -20.07 -12.40
N PRO A 18 -26.85 -19.43 -13.35
CA PRO A 18 -26.73 -19.78 -14.75
C PRO A 18 -25.29 -19.50 -15.23
N PRO A 19 -24.74 -20.32 -16.15
CA PRO A 19 -23.39 -20.11 -16.66
C PRO A 19 -23.32 -18.76 -17.35
N ARG A 20 -22.57 -17.81 -16.77
CA ARG A 20 -22.25 -16.54 -17.42
C ARG A 20 -21.41 -16.85 -18.65
N THR A 21 -22.03 -16.85 -19.83
CA THR A 21 -21.33 -16.84 -21.12
C THR A 21 -20.62 -15.50 -21.26
N GLN A 22 -19.39 -15.43 -20.75
CA GLN A 22 -18.52 -14.30 -21.03
C GLN A 22 -18.14 -14.34 -22.51
N PRO A 23 -18.35 -13.26 -23.29
CA PRO A 23 -17.81 -13.18 -24.64
C PRO A 23 -16.29 -13.28 -24.56
N LEU A 24 -15.69 -14.07 -25.48
CA LEU A 24 -14.24 -14.21 -25.58
C LEU A 24 -13.60 -12.81 -25.63
N PRO A 25 -12.54 -12.54 -24.85
CA PRO A 25 -11.92 -11.23 -24.85
C PRO A 25 -11.44 -10.93 -26.28
N ARG A 26 -11.92 -9.83 -26.87
CA ARG A 26 -11.40 -9.31 -28.15
C ARG A 26 -9.89 -9.21 -27.99
N ARG A 27 -9.16 -9.88 -28.87
CA ARG A 27 -7.69 -9.85 -28.90
C ARG A 27 -7.25 -8.41 -29.12
N VAL A 28 -6.94 -7.71 -28.03
CA VAL A 28 -6.35 -6.37 -28.10
C VAL A 28 -4.92 -6.58 -28.55
N SER A 29 -4.60 -6.21 -29.79
CA SER A 29 -3.21 -6.08 -30.21
C SER A 29 -2.63 -4.89 -29.46
N VAL A 30 -1.94 -5.16 -28.36
CA VAL A 30 -1.13 -4.15 -27.68
C VAL A 30 0.01 -3.81 -28.63
N SER A 31 -0.08 -2.63 -29.24
CA SER A 31 1.09 -1.97 -29.80
C SER A 31 2.10 -1.86 -28.67
N MET A 32 3.14 -2.68 -28.70
CA MET A 32 4.24 -2.55 -27.76
C MET A 32 4.93 -1.23 -28.07
N ALA A 33 4.55 -0.19 -27.35
CA ALA A 33 5.29 1.06 -27.35
C ALA A 33 6.75 0.71 -27.06
N ARG A 34 7.62 1.00 -28.02
CA ARG A 34 9.06 0.80 -27.90
C ARG A 34 9.51 1.46 -26.61
N ALA A 35 10.20 0.71 -25.73
CA ALA A 35 10.70 1.24 -24.48
C ALA A 35 11.43 2.57 -24.75
N PRO A 36 11.13 3.65 -24.00
CA PRO A 36 11.74 4.95 -24.23
C PRO A 36 13.25 4.77 -24.21
N ARG A 37 13.91 5.30 -25.25
CA ARG A 37 15.37 5.27 -25.35
C ARG A 37 15.88 5.99 -24.11
N ARG A 38 16.76 5.35 -23.33
CA ARG A 38 17.36 5.98 -22.14
C ARG A 38 17.94 7.32 -22.56
N GLU A 39 17.41 8.38 -21.96
CA GLU A 39 17.93 9.73 -22.13
C GLU A 39 19.41 9.74 -21.73
N SER A 40 20.26 10.27 -22.59
CA SER A 40 21.71 10.24 -22.37
C SER A 40 22.23 11.53 -21.78
N ASP A 41 21.52 12.64 -21.98
CA ASP A 41 21.93 13.94 -21.46
C ASP A 41 21.81 13.95 -19.92
N PRO A 42 22.91 14.12 -19.18
CA PRO A 42 22.90 14.13 -17.72
C PRO A 42 21.97 15.18 -17.12
N LYS A 43 21.62 16.24 -17.85
CA LYS A 43 20.74 17.31 -17.35
C LYS A 43 19.25 16.96 -17.38
N THR A 44 18.85 16.04 -18.25
CA THR A 44 17.46 15.57 -18.39
C THR A 44 17.25 14.18 -17.81
N ARG A 45 18.33 13.51 -17.40
CA ARG A 45 18.27 12.19 -16.75
C ARG A 45 17.71 12.28 -15.33
N VAL A 46 16.55 11.68 -15.14
CA VAL A 46 15.92 11.49 -13.83
C VAL A 46 16.35 10.15 -13.23
N VAL A 47 16.74 10.17 -11.96
CA VAL A 47 17.11 8.99 -11.19
C VAL A 47 16.36 8.96 -9.86
N ILE A 48 16.08 7.76 -9.35
CA ILE A 48 15.52 7.57 -8.01
C ILE A 48 16.70 7.53 -7.03
N THR A 49 16.76 8.50 -6.13
CA THR A 49 17.87 8.66 -5.16
C THR A 49 17.53 8.17 -3.76
N GLY A 50 16.25 8.08 -3.41
CA GLY A 50 15.79 7.60 -2.11
C GLY A 50 14.38 7.04 -2.21
N MET A 51 14.07 6.11 -1.30
CA MET A 51 12.77 5.46 -1.21
C MET A 51 12.33 5.40 0.24
N GLY A 52 11.03 5.49 0.46
CA GLY A 52 10.42 5.35 1.78
C GLY A 52 9.08 4.67 1.63
N VAL A 53 8.78 3.74 2.54
CA VAL A 53 7.55 2.93 2.48
C VAL A 53 6.94 2.81 3.87
N VAL A 54 5.62 2.83 3.90
CA VAL A 54 4.80 2.47 5.06
C VAL A 54 3.76 1.51 4.53
N SER A 55 3.83 0.25 4.96
CA SER A 55 3.01 -0.83 4.40
C SER A 55 2.67 -1.87 5.46
N VAL A 56 1.78 -2.80 5.10
CA VAL A 56 1.47 -3.98 5.93
C VAL A 56 2.66 -4.88 6.23
N PHE A 57 3.67 -4.85 5.37
CA PHE A 57 4.89 -5.65 5.50
C PHE A 57 5.96 -4.92 6.33
N GLY A 58 5.70 -3.68 6.75
CA GLY A 58 6.59 -2.89 7.58
C GLY A 58 6.80 -1.48 7.06
N ASN A 59 7.56 -0.72 7.85
CA ASN A 59 7.87 0.69 7.62
C ASN A 59 9.30 0.90 7.09
N ASP A 60 9.98 -0.17 6.71
CA ASP A 60 11.35 -0.17 6.19
C ASP A 60 11.37 -0.77 4.79
N VAL A 61 12.19 -0.20 3.90
CA VAL A 61 12.24 -0.60 2.48
C VAL A 61 12.84 -2.00 2.31
N GLY A 62 13.87 -2.34 3.08
CA GLY A 62 14.50 -3.66 3.03
C GLY A 62 13.54 -4.73 3.51
N THR A 63 12.92 -4.52 4.68
CA THR A 63 11.93 -5.46 5.24
C THR A 63 10.73 -5.64 4.30
N PHE A 64 10.24 -4.56 3.71
CA PHE A 64 9.16 -4.61 2.71
C PHE A 64 9.56 -5.47 1.50
N TYR A 65 10.76 -5.23 0.96
CA TYR A 65 11.25 -5.97 -0.21
C TYR A 65 11.47 -7.46 0.07
N ASP A 66 12.07 -7.79 1.22
CA ASP A 66 12.34 -9.17 1.62
C ASP A 66 11.04 -9.98 1.77
N ARG A 67 10.01 -9.40 2.41
CA ARG A 67 8.71 -10.07 2.56
C ARG A 67 7.99 -10.27 1.23
N LEU A 68 8.15 -9.34 0.28
CA LEU A 68 7.65 -9.50 -1.08
C LEU A 68 8.37 -10.63 -1.82
N LEU A 69 9.69 -10.77 -1.65
CA LEU A 69 10.46 -11.85 -2.26
C LEU A 69 10.08 -13.22 -1.72
N VAL A 70 9.75 -13.31 -0.42
CA VAL A 70 9.25 -14.54 0.22
C VAL A 70 7.82 -14.86 -0.22
N GLY A 71 7.08 -13.89 -0.75
CA GLY A 71 5.68 -14.06 -1.14
C GLY A 71 4.72 -14.08 0.05
N GLU A 72 5.05 -13.37 1.12
CA GLU A 72 4.21 -13.28 2.31
C GLU A 72 2.90 -12.55 2.00
N SER A 73 1.76 -13.08 2.49
CA SER A 73 0.47 -12.40 2.36
C SER A 73 0.24 -11.47 3.55
N GLY A 74 0.00 -10.19 3.27
CA GLY A 74 -0.33 -9.19 4.28
C GLY A 74 -1.84 -9.10 4.59
N ALA A 75 -2.67 -9.93 3.98
CA ALA A 75 -4.12 -9.93 4.19
C ALA A 75 -4.48 -10.76 5.43
N GLY A 76 -5.30 -10.19 6.32
CA GLY A 76 -5.81 -10.87 7.50
C GLY A 76 -7.20 -10.38 7.88
N HIS A 77 -7.75 -10.90 8.97
CA HIS A 77 -9.04 -10.43 9.48
C HIS A 77 -8.96 -8.96 9.90
N ILE A 78 -10.04 -8.21 9.66
CA ILE A 78 -10.16 -6.82 10.10
C ILE A 78 -10.25 -6.79 11.62
N ASP A 79 -9.41 -5.99 12.27
CA ASP A 79 -9.35 -5.85 13.73
C ASP A 79 -9.40 -4.40 14.21
N ARG A 80 -9.30 -3.43 13.28
CA ARG A 80 -9.52 -2.00 13.59
C ARG A 80 -10.97 -1.68 13.99
N PHE A 81 -11.93 -2.46 13.50
CA PHE A 81 -13.35 -2.31 13.81
C PHE A 81 -14.09 -3.65 13.69
N ASP A 82 -15.30 -3.73 14.25
CA ASP A 82 -16.15 -4.90 14.12
C ASP A 82 -16.69 -5.02 12.69
N ALA A 83 -16.15 -5.97 11.94
CA ALA A 83 -16.49 -6.20 10.54
C ALA A 83 -17.58 -7.28 10.34
N THR A 84 -18.20 -7.80 11.40
CA THR A 84 -19.15 -8.94 11.31
C THR A 84 -20.39 -8.67 10.45
N GLY A 85 -20.82 -7.41 10.33
CA GLY A 85 -21.96 -7.01 9.51
C GLY A 85 -21.64 -6.79 8.01
N PHE A 86 -20.38 -6.94 7.58
CA PHE A 86 -19.95 -6.67 6.22
C PHE A 86 -19.78 -7.95 5.40
N SER A 87 -19.94 -7.86 4.09
CA SER A 87 -19.68 -9.00 3.18
C SER A 87 -18.20 -9.37 3.10
N THR A 88 -17.30 -8.44 3.43
CA THR A 88 -15.85 -8.61 3.39
C THR A 88 -15.26 -8.30 4.76
N CYS A 89 -14.69 -9.31 5.42
CA CYS A 89 -14.16 -9.21 6.78
C CYS A 89 -12.62 -9.27 6.85
N PHE A 90 -11.95 -9.20 5.70
CA PHE A 90 -10.49 -9.26 5.61
C PHE A 90 -9.92 -8.02 4.91
N ALA A 91 -8.76 -7.58 5.35
CA ALA A 91 -8.01 -6.47 4.77
C ALA A 91 -6.52 -6.59 5.05
N ALA A 92 -5.72 -5.91 4.23
CA ALA A 92 -4.31 -5.68 4.51
C ALA A 92 -4.19 -4.43 5.39
N GLN A 93 -4.15 -4.63 6.71
CA GLN A 93 -4.07 -3.54 7.68
C GLN A 93 -2.63 -3.25 8.09
N ILE A 94 -2.24 -1.98 8.10
CA ILE A 94 -0.94 -1.53 8.59
C ILE A 94 -0.95 -1.62 10.11
N ARG A 95 -0.04 -2.42 10.67
CA ARG A 95 0.10 -2.70 12.11
C ARG A 95 1.42 -2.11 12.63
N GLY A 96 1.42 -1.65 13.88
CA GLY A 96 2.64 -1.11 14.51
C GLY A 96 3.16 0.16 13.86
N PHE A 97 2.27 0.97 13.26
CA PHE A 97 2.64 2.29 12.78
C PHE A 97 2.93 3.22 13.95
N SER A 98 4.05 3.93 13.89
CA SER A 98 4.37 5.03 14.79
C SER A 98 4.74 6.26 13.98
N SER A 99 4.09 7.38 14.26
CA SER A 99 4.42 8.71 13.75
C SER A 99 5.42 9.44 14.66
N GLU A 100 5.87 8.79 15.75
CA GLU A 100 6.75 9.40 16.74
C GLU A 100 8.10 9.78 16.14
N GLY A 101 8.56 10.99 16.46
CA GLY A 101 9.74 11.58 15.86
C GLY A 101 9.57 11.99 14.40
N HIS A 102 8.48 11.60 13.73
CA HIS A 102 8.16 11.92 12.33
C HIS A 102 7.30 13.17 12.14
N ILE A 103 6.26 13.27 12.94
CA ILE A 103 5.24 14.31 12.83
C ILE A 103 5.14 15.00 14.20
N ASP A 104 4.96 16.33 14.21
CA ASP A 104 4.72 17.04 15.47
C ASP A 104 3.39 16.59 16.09
N SER A 105 3.39 16.36 17.39
CA SER A 105 2.25 15.86 18.17
C SER A 105 0.94 16.65 17.95
N LYS A 106 1.04 17.97 17.70
CA LYS A 106 -0.12 18.83 17.43
C LYS A 106 -0.71 18.58 16.04
N SER A 107 0.15 18.37 15.05
CA SER A 107 -0.26 18.02 13.69
C SER A 107 -0.75 16.58 13.58
N ASP A 108 -0.11 15.64 14.28
CA ASP A 108 -0.44 14.22 14.22
C ASP A 108 -1.90 13.96 14.56
N ARG A 109 -2.44 14.63 15.59
CA ARG A 109 -3.86 14.51 16.00
C ARG A 109 -4.87 15.04 14.97
N ARG A 110 -4.45 15.90 14.06
CA ARG A 110 -5.31 16.53 13.05
C ARG A 110 -5.27 15.82 11.70
N LEU A 111 -4.30 14.94 11.51
CA LEU A 111 -4.08 14.22 10.26
C LEU A 111 -4.86 12.90 10.26
N ASP A 112 -5.38 12.55 9.10
CA ASP A 112 -5.91 11.21 8.85
C ASP A 112 -4.77 10.19 8.75
N ASP A 113 -5.07 8.92 9.01
CA ASP A 113 -4.12 7.82 8.88
C ASP A 113 -3.41 7.80 7.52
N CYS A 114 -4.12 8.03 6.41
CA CYS A 114 -3.49 8.05 5.09
C CYS A 114 -2.43 9.16 4.97
N GLN A 115 -2.71 10.33 5.57
CA GLN A 115 -1.80 11.47 5.56
C GLN A 115 -0.59 11.19 6.44
N ARG A 116 -0.80 10.56 7.61
CA ARG A 116 0.30 10.14 8.49
C ARG A 116 1.23 9.16 7.77
N TYR A 117 0.69 8.16 7.09
CA TYR A 117 1.50 7.19 6.33
C TYR A 117 2.29 7.88 5.21
N ALA A 118 1.64 8.76 4.45
CA ALA A 118 2.27 9.50 3.36
C ALA A 118 3.41 10.39 3.86
N LEU A 119 3.20 11.14 4.95
CA LEU A 119 4.21 12.02 5.53
C LEU A 119 5.42 11.24 6.06
N VAL A 120 5.18 10.14 6.79
CA VAL A 120 6.26 9.29 7.30
C VAL A 120 7.05 8.66 6.15
N ALA A 121 6.37 8.12 5.13
CA ALA A 121 7.02 7.54 3.96
C ALA A 121 7.84 8.57 3.18
N ALA A 122 7.28 9.76 2.93
CA ALA A 122 7.98 10.84 2.25
C ALA A 122 9.23 11.27 3.01
N ARG A 123 9.14 11.38 4.34
CA ARG A 123 10.30 11.75 5.16
C ARG A 123 11.40 10.70 5.11
N LYS A 124 11.04 9.42 5.18
CA LYS A 124 12.01 8.31 5.02
C LYS A 124 12.66 8.32 3.64
N ALA A 125 11.93 8.67 2.58
CA ALA A 125 12.49 8.81 1.24
C ALA A 125 13.52 9.94 1.16
N LEU A 126 13.23 11.09 1.78
CA LEU A 126 14.16 12.22 1.87
C LEU A 126 15.41 11.87 2.68
N GLU A 127 15.24 11.21 3.82
CA GLU A 127 16.36 10.70 4.65
C GLU A 127 17.23 9.71 3.85
N SER A 128 16.61 8.77 3.13
CA SER A 128 17.30 7.82 2.25
C SER A 128 18.05 8.49 1.10
N ALA A 129 17.55 9.63 0.59
CA ALA A 129 18.21 10.39 -0.47
C ALA A 129 19.36 11.28 0.04
N GLY A 130 19.63 11.32 1.34
CA GLY A 130 20.58 12.27 1.95
C GLY A 130 20.07 13.72 1.93
N LEU A 131 18.76 13.87 1.80
CA LEU A 131 18.02 15.12 1.63
C LEU A 131 17.20 15.42 2.90
N ALA A 132 17.78 15.20 4.09
CA ALA A 132 17.11 15.52 5.34
C ALA A 132 16.85 17.04 5.48
N LEU A 133 15.84 17.41 6.25
CA LEU A 133 15.51 18.81 6.54
C LEU A 133 16.74 19.57 7.07
N GLY A 134 17.05 20.71 6.46
CA GLY A 134 18.23 21.53 6.78
C GLY A 134 19.51 21.16 6.03
N SER A 135 19.48 20.15 5.16
CA SER A 135 20.59 19.87 4.25
C SER A 135 20.69 20.96 3.16
N ARG A 136 21.93 21.32 2.79
CA ARG A 136 22.23 22.32 1.73
C ARG A 136 21.68 21.95 0.35
N ALA A 137 21.23 20.70 0.18
CA ALA A 137 20.62 20.21 -1.05
C ALA A 137 19.10 20.46 -1.11
N MET A 138 18.45 20.80 0.01
CA MET A 138 17.03 21.22 0.04
C MET A 138 16.76 22.47 -0.78
N ASP A 139 17.69 23.43 -0.78
CA ASP A 139 17.54 24.71 -1.47
C ASP A 139 17.48 24.57 -3.00
N LYS A 140 17.78 23.37 -3.53
CA LYS A 140 17.76 23.05 -4.95
C LYS A 140 16.55 22.20 -5.36
N ILE A 141 15.62 21.95 -4.44
CA ILE A 141 14.38 21.27 -4.77
C ILE A 141 13.44 22.31 -5.38
N ASP A 142 13.19 22.18 -6.67
CA ASP A 142 12.13 22.91 -7.35
C ASP A 142 10.77 22.38 -6.83
N LEU A 143 10.19 23.05 -5.83
CA LEU A 143 8.82 22.77 -5.36
C LEU A 143 7.76 23.28 -6.35
N ASP A 144 8.17 24.11 -7.31
CA ASP A 144 7.33 24.70 -8.35
C ASP A 144 7.39 23.87 -9.64
N ALA A 145 6.93 22.61 -9.59
CA ALA A 145 6.64 21.88 -10.84
C ALA A 145 5.23 22.26 -11.32
N PRO A 146 5.06 22.82 -12.53
CA PRO A 146 3.73 23.11 -13.07
C PRO A 146 2.97 21.80 -13.32
N ALA A 147 1.70 21.81 -12.91
CA ALA A 147 0.71 20.75 -13.12
C ALA A 147 0.47 20.43 -14.61
#